data_AF-A0A918J0X4-F1
#
_entry.id   AF-A0A918J0X4-F1
#
_cell.length_a   1.000
_cell.length_b   1.000
_cell.length_c   1.000
_cell.angle_alpha   90.00
_cell.angle_beta   90.00
_cell.angle_gamma   90.00
#
_symmetry.space_group_name_H-M   'P 1'
#
loop_
_entity.id
_entity.type
_entity.pdbx_description
1 polymer ?
#
loop_
_entity_poly.entity_id
_entity_poly.type
_entity_poly.pdbx_seq_one_letter_code
_entity_poly.pdbx_strand_id
1 'polypeptide(L)'
;MKDNNEAFSTAPKIEKLHWHIQHWKSDLQFMENETSFIHQLLNSDIFKPNTPNLFERIQKYLTRLGEFEARKSKLRQLISKHENHLGGLAQFRKETFDATFYHKHDDLEMEVLDCTDDFKTLKAEIYNYVSGTIKKA
;
A
#
# COMPACT_ATOMS: atom_id res chain seq x y z
N MET A 1 12.05 19.20 47.63
CA MET A 1 12.22 18.96 46.18
C MET A 1 11.42 17.72 45.85
N LYS A 2 10.35 17.86 45.06
CA LYS A 2 9.57 16.71 44.56
C LYS A 2 10.14 16.38 43.19
N ASP A 3 10.70 15.18 43.05
CA ASP A 3 11.16 14.68 41.77
C ASP A 3 9.94 14.45 40.86
N ASN A 4 9.83 15.32 39.86
CA ASN A 4 8.91 15.18 38.74
C ASN A 4 9.47 14.10 37.81
N ASN A 5 9.22 12.82 38.11
CA ASN A 5 9.26 11.77 37.10
C ASN A 5 7.89 11.75 36.41
N GLU A 6 7.69 12.68 35.47
CA GLU A 6 6.68 12.50 34.43
C GLU A 6 7.13 11.32 33.57
N ALA A 7 6.62 10.13 33.89
CA ALA A 7 6.65 9.01 32.97
C ALA A 7 5.93 9.47 31.70
N PHE A 8 6.69 9.86 30.67
CA PHE A 8 6.14 10.20 29.37
C PHE A 8 5.31 9.01 28.90
N SER A 9 3.98 9.19 28.89
CA SER A 9 3.02 8.13 28.62
C SER A 9 3.36 7.42 27.31
N THR A 10 3.61 6.11 27.39
CA THR A 10 3.90 5.24 26.24
C THR A 10 2.65 4.92 25.41
N ALA A 11 1.46 5.06 26.01
CA ALA A 11 0.18 4.77 25.35
C ALA A 11 -0.08 5.66 24.11
N PRO A 12 0.05 7.00 24.17
CA PRO A 12 -0.07 7.87 22.98
C PRO A 12 0.90 7.51 21.84
N LYS A 13 2.11 7.01 22.16
CA LYS A 13 3.09 6.60 21.14
C LYS A 13 2.68 5.30 20.46
N ILE A 14 2.21 4.32 21.23
CA ILE A 14 1.71 3.03 20.71
C ILE A 14 0.49 3.25 19.83
N GLU A 15 -0.45 4.09 20.29
CA GLU A 15 -1.64 4.44 19.53
C GLU A 15 -1.30 5.08 18.19
N LYS A 16 -0.33 6.02 18.17
CA LYS A 16 0.14 6.63 16.91
C LYS A 16 0.72 5.60 15.95
N LEU A 17 1.60 4.73 16.42
CA LEU A 17 2.22 3.67 15.60
C LEU A 17 1.16 2.69 15.08
N HIS A 18 0.19 2.32 15.92
CA HIS A 18 -0.89 1.44 15.54
C HIS A 18 -1.82 2.11 14.52
N TRP A 19 -2.08 3.41 14.67
CA TRP A 19 -2.87 4.19 13.73
C TRP A 19 -2.20 4.26 12.35
N HIS A 20 -0.89 4.49 12.26
CA HIS A 20 -0.15 4.41 10.99
C HIS A 20 -0.33 3.04 10.32
N ILE A 21 -0.15 1.96 11.09
CA ILE A 21 -0.31 0.59 10.58
C ILE A 21 -1.72 0.34 10.04
N GLN A 22 -2.77 0.80 10.74
CA GLN A 22 -4.14 0.67 10.24
C GLN A 22 -4.35 1.46 8.95
N HIS A 23 -3.77 2.66 8.86
CA HIS A 23 -3.86 3.48 7.66
C HIS A 23 -3.21 2.77 6.47
N TRP A 24 -1.98 2.28 6.62
CA TRP A 24 -1.29 1.52 5.58
C TRP A 24 -2.09 0.29 5.13
N LYS A 25 -2.69 -0.45 6.06
CA LYS A 25 -3.55 -1.60 5.74
C LYS A 25 -4.78 -1.19 4.93
N SER A 26 -5.41 -0.07 5.28
CA SER A 26 -6.55 0.48 4.52
C SER A 26 -6.14 0.87 3.11
N ASP A 27 -5.01 1.56 2.94
CA ASP A 27 -4.52 2.00 1.64
C ASP A 27 -4.23 0.81 0.73
N LEU A 28 -3.52 -0.22 1.25
CA LEU A 28 -3.24 -1.44 0.51
C LEU A 28 -4.51 -2.23 0.17
N GLN A 29 -5.52 -2.23 1.05
CA GLN A 29 -6.81 -2.84 0.76
C GLN A 29 -7.61 -2.05 -0.29
N PHE A 30 -7.52 -0.72 -0.29
CA PHE A 30 -8.13 0.10 -1.34
C PHE A 30 -7.48 -0.18 -2.70
N MET A 31 -6.14 -0.29 -2.73
CA MET A 31 -5.40 -0.64 -3.95
C MET A 31 -5.80 -2.01 -4.51
N GLU A 32 -6.10 -3.01 -3.67
CA GLU A 32 -6.64 -4.32 -4.11
C GLU A 32 -7.92 -4.18 -4.94
N ASN A 33 -8.85 -3.36 -4.46
CA ASN A 33 -10.12 -3.14 -5.12
C ASN A 33 -9.91 -2.43 -6.46
N GLU A 34 -9.03 -1.43 -6.49
CA GLU A 34 -8.67 -0.71 -7.71
C GLU A 34 -7.97 -1.60 -8.73
N THR A 35 -6.99 -2.42 -8.33
CA THR A 35 -6.34 -3.37 -9.24
C THR A 35 -7.34 -4.34 -9.85
N SER A 36 -8.27 -4.87 -9.03
CA SER A 36 -9.32 -5.77 -9.51
C SER A 36 -10.21 -5.09 -10.54
N PHE A 37 -10.59 -3.83 -10.31
CA PHE A 37 -11.36 -3.03 -11.26
C PHE A 37 -10.58 -2.78 -12.56
N ILE A 38 -9.32 -2.36 -12.47
CA ILE A 38 -8.47 -2.09 -13.63
C ILE A 38 -8.26 -3.37 -14.45
N HIS A 39 -8.08 -4.51 -13.79
CA HIS A 39 -7.96 -5.81 -14.46
C HIS A 39 -9.24 -6.15 -15.25
N GLN A 40 -10.42 -5.92 -14.68
CA GLN A 40 -11.70 -6.10 -15.39
C GLN A 40 -11.83 -5.11 -16.57
N LEU A 41 -11.47 -3.85 -16.36
CA LEU A 41 -11.50 -2.80 -17.39
C LEU A 41 -10.64 -3.18 -18.59
N LEU A 42 -9.41 -3.64 -18.36
CA LEU A 42 -8.46 -4.04 -19.40
C LEU A 42 -8.88 -5.29 -20.17
N ASN A 43 -9.70 -6.16 -19.57
CA ASN A 43 -10.22 -7.36 -20.22
C ASN A 43 -11.63 -7.17 -20.83
N SER A 44 -12.16 -5.94 -20.82
CA SER A 44 -13.50 -5.67 -21.32
C SER A 44 -13.53 -5.34 -22.83
N ASP A 45 -14.64 -5.64 -23.50
CA ASP A 45 -14.81 -5.42 -24.95
C ASP A 45 -15.13 -3.95 -25.35
N ILE A 46 -14.61 -2.99 -24.58
CA ILE A 46 -14.87 -1.55 -24.75
C ILE A 46 -13.94 -0.87 -25.75
N PHE A 47 -12.88 -1.56 -26.19
CA PHE A 47 -11.82 -1.00 -27.03
C PHE A 47 -12.18 -0.94 -28.52
N LYS A 48 -11.78 0.13 -29.22
CA LYS A 48 -12.01 0.30 -30.66
C LYS A 48 -11.41 -0.85 -31.46
N PRO A 49 -12.16 -1.43 -32.43
CA PRO A 49 -11.59 -2.39 -33.36
C PRO A 49 -10.44 -1.73 -34.16
N ASN A 50 -9.40 -2.49 -34.47
CA ASN A 50 -8.20 -2.05 -35.20
C ASN A 50 -7.28 -1.06 -34.46
N THR A 51 -7.34 -1.00 -33.13
CA THR A 51 -6.33 -0.26 -32.35
C THR A 51 -4.96 -0.95 -32.47
N PRO A 52 -3.93 -0.30 -33.02
CA PRO A 52 -2.61 -0.93 -33.19
C PRO A 52 -2.00 -1.34 -31.86
N ASN A 53 -1.42 -2.54 -31.81
CA ASN A 53 -0.72 -3.10 -30.64
C ASN A 53 -1.58 -3.11 -29.35
N LEU A 54 -2.91 -3.15 -29.48
CA LEU A 54 -3.84 -3.14 -28.34
C LEU A 54 -3.57 -4.29 -27.38
N PHE A 55 -3.48 -5.50 -27.91
CA PHE A 55 -3.23 -6.69 -27.13
C PHE A 55 -1.89 -6.61 -26.38
N GLU A 56 -0.81 -6.23 -27.07
CA GLU A 56 0.52 -6.10 -26.47
C GLU A 56 0.54 -5.07 -25.34
N ARG A 57 -0.11 -3.91 -25.53
CA ARG A 57 -0.20 -2.87 -24.51
C ARG A 57 -1.02 -3.32 -23.30
N ILE A 58 -2.17 -3.96 -23.53
CA ILE A 58 -2.99 -4.53 -22.46
C ILE A 58 -2.18 -5.56 -21.66
N GLN A 59 -1.52 -6.50 -22.34
CA GLN A 59 -0.68 -7.51 -21.68
C GLN A 59 0.44 -6.86 -20.85
N LYS A 60 1.11 -5.84 -21.38
CA LYS A 60 2.13 -5.08 -20.62
C LYS A 60 1.56 -4.47 -19.34
N TYR A 61 0.36 -3.90 -19.38
CA TYR A 61 -0.27 -3.36 -18.18
C TYR A 61 -0.69 -4.45 -17.20
N LEU A 62 -1.23 -5.57 -17.68
CA LEU A 62 -1.59 -6.71 -16.84
C LEU A 62 -0.36 -7.32 -16.14
N THR A 63 0.76 -7.46 -16.83
CA THR A 63 2.02 -7.93 -16.23
C THR A 63 2.47 -7.00 -15.10
N ARG A 64 2.50 -5.69 -15.34
CA ARG A 64 2.86 -4.70 -14.31
C ARG A 64 1.90 -4.77 -13.12
N LEU A 65 0.58 -4.87 -13.35
CA LEU A 65 -0.39 -5.04 -12.28
C LEU A 65 -0.11 -6.31 -11.45
N GLY A 66 0.27 -7.42 -12.08
CA GLY A 66 0.66 -8.64 -11.38
C GLY A 66 1.91 -8.47 -10.50
N GLU A 67 2.91 -7.73 -10.99
CA GLU A 67 4.10 -7.38 -10.19
C GLU A 67 3.74 -6.51 -8.98
N PHE A 68 2.84 -5.54 -9.16
CA PHE A 68 2.31 -4.71 -8.07
C PHE A 68 1.56 -5.54 -7.03
N GLU A 69 0.71 -6.47 -7.46
CA GLU A 69 -0.02 -7.38 -6.57
C GLU A 69 0.93 -8.22 -5.72
N ALA A 70 2.00 -8.75 -6.32
CA ALA A 70 3.03 -9.49 -5.61
C ALA A 70 3.76 -8.61 -4.57
N ARG A 71 4.18 -7.40 -4.95
CA ARG A 71 4.85 -6.43 -4.05
C ARG A 71 3.94 -6.07 -2.87
N LYS A 72 2.69 -5.70 -3.16
CA LYS A 72 1.68 -5.34 -2.16
C LYS A 72 1.40 -6.51 -1.21
N SER A 73 1.25 -7.73 -1.71
CA SER A 73 1.03 -8.92 -0.87
C SER A 73 2.19 -9.15 0.10
N LYS A 74 3.44 -9.03 -0.38
CA LYS A 74 4.63 -9.08 0.47
C LYS A 74 4.62 -7.97 1.53
N LEU A 75 4.28 -6.74 1.15
CA LEU A 75 4.22 -5.60 2.06
C LEU A 75 3.16 -5.79 3.15
N ARG A 76 1.96 -6.28 2.80
CA ARG A 76 0.91 -6.65 3.78
C ARG A 76 1.41 -7.66 4.80
N GLN A 77 2.18 -8.65 4.38
CA GLN A 77 2.76 -9.64 5.31
C GLN A 77 3.77 -8.99 6.27
N LEU A 78 4.59 -8.07 5.79
CA LEU A 78 5.56 -7.36 6.62
C LEU A 78 4.86 -6.45 7.64
N ILE A 79 3.84 -5.70 7.20
CA ILE A 79 3.03 -4.85 8.08
C ILE A 79 2.34 -5.68 9.16
N SER A 80 1.71 -6.80 8.81
CA SER A 80 1.08 -7.69 9.80
C SER A 80 2.08 -8.24 10.83
N LYS A 81 3.30 -8.58 10.39
CA LYS A 81 4.37 -8.99 11.33
C LYS A 81 4.79 -7.86 12.26
N HIS A 82 4.89 -6.63 11.73
CA HIS A 82 5.23 -5.44 12.51
C HIS A 82 4.13 -5.08 13.52
N GLU A 83 2.87 -5.18 13.12
CA GLU A 83 1.69 -4.99 13.98
C GLU A 83 1.68 -5.99 15.15
N ASN A 84 1.94 -7.27 14.86
CA ASN A 84 2.02 -8.30 15.90
C ASN A 84 3.17 -8.01 16.89
N HIS A 85 4.30 -7.51 16.39
CA HIS A 85 5.41 -7.11 17.25
C HIS A 85 5.04 -5.91 18.13
N LEU A 86 4.36 -4.90 17.58
CA LEU A 86 3.84 -3.76 18.36
C LEU A 86 2.87 -4.23 19.46
N GLY A 87 1.96 -5.16 19.15
CA GLY A 87 1.02 -5.73 20.12
C GLY A 87 1.72 -6.46 21.28
N GLY A 88 2.76 -7.25 20.96
CA GLY A 88 3.59 -7.90 21.98
C GLY A 88 4.30 -6.90 22.90
N LEU A 89 4.91 -5.86 22.32
CA LEU A 89 5.61 -4.83 23.09
C LEU A 89 4.66 -4.01 23.98
N ALA A 90 3.45 -3.73 23.50
CA ALA A 90 2.39 -3.08 24.28
C ALA A 90 1.97 -3.92 25.49
N GLN A 91 1.84 -5.25 25.33
CA GLN A 91 1.47 -6.16 26.42
C GLN A 91 2.51 -6.17 27.55
N PHE A 92 3.80 -6.10 27.21
CA PHE A 92 4.88 -6.09 28.20
C PHE A 92 5.14 -4.72 28.84
N ARG A 93 4.39 -3.67 28.47
CA ARG A 93 4.59 -2.29 28.95
C ARG A 93 6.05 -1.84 28.91
N LYS A 94 6.78 -2.25 27.87
CA LYS A 94 8.15 -1.74 27.70
C LYS A 94 8.09 -0.22 27.58
N GLU A 95 8.80 0.47 28.47
CA GLU A 95 8.80 1.94 28.54
C GLU A 95 9.41 2.59 27.30
N THR A 96 10.24 1.83 26.55
CA THR A 96 10.85 2.27 25.30
C THR A 96 10.94 1.13 24.29
N PHE A 97 10.63 1.45 23.04
CA PHE A 97 10.94 0.61 21.88
C PHE A 97 12.43 0.75 21.58
N ASP A 98 13.08 -0.32 21.12
CA ASP A 98 14.45 -0.19 20.62
C ASP A 98 14.47 0.60 19.30
N ALA A 99 15.61 1.21 18.98
CA ALA A 99 15.77 1.99 17.74
C ALA A 99 15.52 1.13 16.49
N THR A 100 15.73 -0.19 16.57
CA THR A 100 15.52 -1.09 15.42
C THR A 100 14.05 -1.25 15.07
N PHE A 101 13.15 -1.16 16.05
CA PHE A 101 11.71 -1.15 15.82
C PHE A 101 11.29 0.11 15.06
N TYR A 102 11.77 1.28 15.47
CA TYR A 102 11.44 2.54 14.82
C TYR A 102 11.97 2.59 13.38
N HIS A 103 13.23 2.21 13.15
CA HIS A 103 13.76 2.14 11.79
C HIS A 103 12.95 1.21 10.89
N LYS A 104 12.51 0.04 11.40
CA LYS A 104 11.62 -0.85 10.65
C LYS A 104 10.26 -0.23 10.36
N HIS A 105 9.72 0.57 11.28
CA HIS A 105 8.47 1.29 11.05
C HIS A 105 8.65 2.32 9.94
N ASP A 106 9.72 3.10 9.98
CA ASP A 106 10.04 4.13 8.99
C ASP A 106 10.31 3.49 7.61
N ASP A 107 11.03 2.37 7.56
CA ASP A 107 11.26 1.60 6.32
C ASP A 107 9.93 1.11 5.71
N LEU A 108 8.99 0.66 6.54
CA LEU A 108 7.66 0.26 6.08
C LEU A 108 6.85 1.45 5.60
N GLU A 109 6.95 2.60 6.26
CA GLU A 109 6.29 3.83 5.84
C GLU A 109 6.75 4.24 4.43
N MET A 110 8.07 4.28 4.22
CA MET A 110 8.66 4.60 2.92
C MET A 110 8.22 3.62 1.84
N GLU A 111 8.25 2.31 2.11
CA GLU A 111 7.84 1.29 1.15
C GLU A 111 6.34 1.36 0.82
N VAL A 112 5.48 1.72 1.78
CA VAL A 112 4.05 1.96 1.54
C VAL A 112 3.85 3.19 0.65
N LEU A 113 4.55 4.29 0.92
CA LEU A 113 4.48 5.50 0.11
C LEU A 113 4.93 5.23 -1.33
N ASP A 114 6.09 4.60 -1.50
CA ASP A 114 6.64 4.26 -2.81
C ASP A 114 5.70 3.33 -3.58
N CYS A 115 5.20 2.26 -2.94
CA CYS A 115 4.24 1.35 -3.56
C CYS A 115 2.95 2.07 -4.00
N THR A 116 2.49 3.03 -3.19
CA THR A 116 1.26 3.80 -3.47
C THR A 116 1.46 4.75 -4.65
N ASP A 117 2.58 5.45 -4.71
CA ASP A 117 2.87 6.42 -5.77
C ASP A 117 3.19 5.74 -7.11
N ASP A 118 3.90 4.62 -7.07
CA ASP A 118 4.11 3.74 -8.22
C ASP A 118 2.77 3.23 -8.77
N PHE A 119 1.84 2.82 -7.90
CA PHE A 119 0.50 2.39 -8.30
C PHE A 119 -0.32 3.51 -8.92
N LYS A 120 -0.31 4.72 -8.33
CA LYS A 120 -0.99 5.90 -8.89
C LYS A 120 -0.46 6.23 -10.28
N THR A 121 0.85 6.14 -10.48
CA THR A 121 1.50 6.39 -11.78
C THR A 121 1.03 5.38 -12.82
N LEU A 122 1.09 4.08 -12.50
CA LEU A 122 0.59 3.02 -13.39
C LEU A 122 -0.91 3.23 -13.71
N LYS A 123 -1.72 3.56 -12.71
CA LYS A 123 -3.15 3.82 -12.89
C LYS A 123 -3.40 4.98 -13.85
N ALA A 124 -2.69 6.09 -13.69
CA ALA A 124 -2.79 7.24 -14.58
C ALA A 124 -2.42 6.88 -16.03
N GLU A 125 -1.33 6.12 -16.22
CA GLU A 125 -0.94 5.62 -17.54
C GLU A 125 -2.06 4.78 -18.19
N ILE A 126 -2.65 3.86 -17.43
CA ILE A 126 -3.73 2.99 -17.92
C ILE A 126 -4.96 3.82 -18.29
N TYR A 127 -5.39 4.76 -17.44
CA TYR A 127 -6.57 5.59 -17.70
C TYR A 127 -6.38 6.49 -18.92
N ASN A 128 -5.18 7.06 -19.09
CA ASN A 128 -4.85 7.83 -20.29
C ASN A 128 -4.88 6.96 -21.56
N TYR A 129 -4.41 5.72 -21.48
CA TYR A 129 -4.46 4.80 -22.61
C TYR A 129 -5.91 4.37 -22.94
N VAL A 130 -6.66 3.97 -21.92
CA VAL A 130 -8.04 3.47 -22.06
C VAL A 130 -8.95 4.59 -22.60
N SER A 131 -8.85 5.81 -22.07
CA SER A 131 -9.67 6.96 -22.54
C SER A 131 -9.44 7.29 -24.02
N GLY A 132 -8.23 7.12 -24.55
CA GLY A 132 -7.95 7.29 -25.99
C GLY A 132 -8.48 6.16 -26.88
N THR A 133 -8.69 4.98 -26.31
CA THR A 133 -8.94 3.72 -27.05
C THR A 133 -10.36 3.18 -26.89
N ILE A 134 -11.16 3.69 -25.96
CA ILE A 134 -12.59 3.35 -25.80
C ILE A 134 -13.40 3.74 -27.03
N LYS A 135 -14.31 2.86 -27.47
CA LYS A 135 -15.33 3.15 -28.51
C LYS A 135 -16.13 4.40 -28.12
N LYS A 136 -16.23 5.39 -29.00
CA LYS A 136 -17.18 6.48 -28.78
C LYS A 136 -18.59 5.88 -28.86
N ALA A 137 -19.41 6.15 -27.84
CA ALA A 137 -20.83 5.84 -27.86
C ALA A 137 -21.56 6.66 -28.94
#